data_AF-A0A970BUU8-F1
#
_entry.id   AF-A0A970BUU8-F1
#
_cell.length_a   1.000
_cell.length_b   1.000
_cell.length_c   1.000
_cell.angle_alpha   90.00
_cell.angle_beta   90.00
_cell.angle_gamma   90.00
#
_symmetry.space_group_name_H-M   'P 1'
#
loop_
_entity.id
_entity.type
_entity.pdbx_description
1 polymer ?
#
loop_
_entity_poly.entity_id
_entity_poly.type
_entity_poly.pdbx_seq_one_letter_code
_entity_poly.pdbx_strand_id
1 'polypeptide(L)' 'HPSWSPDSSQIAFWSSAPGPQQIHVMTASGQNVRNISNTSWNEYDPVWVR' A
#
# COMPACT_ATOMS: atom_id res chain seq x y z
N HIS A 1 -6.98 -4.23 4.05
CA HIS A 1 -6.11 -5.34 4.54
C HIS A 1 -4.73 -5.15 3.93
N PRO A 2 -3.62 -5.43 4.63
CA PRO A 2 -2.30 -5.41 4.01
C PRO A 2 -2.10 -6.67 3.16
N SER A 3 -1.35 -6.55 2.06
CA SER A 3 -0.95 -7.64 1.17
C SER A 3 0.57 -7.68 1.05
N TRP A 4 1.16 -8.87 1.14
CA TRP A 4 2.60 -9.08 1.09
C TRP A 4 3.06 -9.39 -0.33
N SER A 5 4.22 -8.86 -0.71
CA SER A 5 4.88 -9.26 -1.94
C SER A 5 5.28 -10.75 -1.90
N PRO A 6 5.39 -11.45 -3.04
CA PRO A 6 5.71 -12.88 -3.07
C PRO A 6 7.09 -13.25 -2.50
N ASP A 7 8.00 -12.29 -2.48
CA ASP A 7 9.36 -12.41 -1.93
C ASP A 7 9.47 -11.93 -0.47
N SER A 8 8.34 -11.55 0.15
CA SER A 8 8.25 -11.03 1.51
C SER A 8 9.06 -9.74 1.76
N SER A 9 9.49 -9.03 0.72
CA SER A 9 10.32 -7.82 0.86
C SER A 9 9.49 -6.55 1.05
N GLN A 10 8.22 -6.56 0.63
CA GLN A 10 7.33 -5.40 0.61
C GLN A 10 5.92 -5.72 1.13
N ILE A 11 5.25 -4.68 1.60
CA ILE A 11 3.87 -4.71 2.07
C ILE A 11 3.11 -3.62 1.33
N ALA A 12 2.01 -3.97 0.67
CA ALA A 12 1.01 -3.02 0.21
C ALA A 12 -0.11 -2.88 1.25
N PHE A 13 -0.55 -1.66 1.53
CA PHE A 13 -1.60 -1.37 2.51
C PHE A 13 -2.32 -0.09 2.12
N TRP A 14 -3.53 0.12 2.64
CA TRP A 14 -4.22 1.40 2.48
C TRP A 14 -3.99 2.30 3.69
N SER A 15 -3.94 3.61 3.46
CA SER A 15 -3.85 4.62 4.52
C SER A 15 -4.64 5.87 4.13
N SER A 16 -5.17 6.58 5.13
CA SER A 16 -5.88 7.86 4.97
C SER A 16 -5.21 8.90 5.85
N ALA A 17 -4.22 9.64 5.33
CA ALA A 17 -3.52 10.66 6.12
C ALA A 17 -2.92 11.80 5.28
N PRO A 18 -3.52 13.01 5.33
CA PRO A 18 -4.96 13.32 5.36
C PRO A 18 -5.55 13.30 3.94
N GLY A 19 -6.71 12.68 3.73
CA GLY A 19 -7.35 12.60 2.41
C GLY A 19 -8.09 11.29 2.16
N PRO A 20 -8.44 10.99 0.90
CA PRO A 20 -9.02 9.69 0.55
C PRO A 20 -8.09 8.56 0.97
N GLN A 21 -8.64 7.36 1.18
CA GLN A 21 -7.83 6.17 1.40
C GLN A 21 -7.04 5.89 0.13
N GLN A 22 -5.72 5.80 0.25
CA GLN A 22 -4.81 5.54 -0.86
C GLN A 22 -4.05 4.26 -0.63
N ILE A 23 -3.57 3.62 -1.70
CA ILE A 23 -2.69 2.46 -1.58
C ILE A 23 -1.25 2.93 -1.47
N HIS A 24 -0.57 2.44 -0.44
CA HIS A 24 0.83 2.64 -0.17
C HIS A 24 1.59 1.32 -0.21
N VAL A 25 2.89 1.43 -0.49
CA VAL A 25 3.84 0.32 -0.35
C VAL A 25 4.96 0.74 0.59
N MET A 26 5.44 -0.20 1.42
CA MET A 26 6.61 -0.04 2.27
C MET A 26 7.46 -1.31 2.27
N THR A 27 8.69 -1.23 2.76
CA THR A 27 9.52 -2.41 3.03
C THR A 27 8.90 -3.25 4.15
N ALA A 28 9.30 -4.52 4.24
CA ALA A 28 8.92 -5.40 5.34
C ALA A 28 9.29 -4.84 6.73
N SER A 29 10.30 -3.97 6.82
CA SER A 29 10.70 -3.25 8.04
C SER A 29 9.88 -2.00 8.35
N GLY A 30 8.88 -1.67 7.53
CA GLY A 30 8.04 -0.47 7.68
C GLY A 30 8.67 0.83 7.17
N GLN A 31 9.77 0.75 6.42
CA GLN A 31 10.48 1.91 5.87
C GLN A 31 10.07 2.20 4.42
N ASN A 32 10.47 3.36 3.91
CA ASN A 32 10.25 3.78 2.51
C ASN A 32 8.78 3.72 2.08
N VAL A 33 7.88 4.21 2.94
CA VAL A 33 6.45 4.33 2.62
C VAL A 33 6.28 5.26 1.41
N ARG A 34 5.61 4.78 0.36
CA ARG A 34 5.28 5.56 -0.85
C ARG A 34 3.84 5.32 -1.29
N ASN A 35 3.13 6.37 -1.70
CA ASN A 35 1.81 6.27 -2.34
C ASN A 35 1.98 5.76 -3.78
N ILE A 36 1.16 4.77 -4.17
CA ILE A 36 1.18 4.20 -5.53
C ILE A 36 -0.13 4.39 -6.30
N SER A 37 -1.26 4.73 -5.65
CA SER A 37 -2.53 4.99 -6.35
C SER A 37 -2.65 6.46 -6.78
N ASN A 38 -2.39 7.39 -5.85
CA ASN A 38 -2.39 8.83 -6.08
C ASN A 38 -3.61 9.35 -6.86
N THR A 39 -4.81 9.01 -6.39
CA THR A 39 -6.09 9.43 -6.99
C THR A 39 -6.90 10.30 -6.03
N SER A 40 -8.02 10.84 -6.52
CA SER A 40 -9.00 11.57 -5.71
C SER A 40 -10.07 10.68 -5.06
N TRP A 41 -10.02 9.36 -5.29
CA TRP A 41 -11.00 8.38 -4.84
C TRP A 41 -10.41 7.48 -3.76
N ASN A 42 -11.26 6.76 -3.03
CA ASN A 42 -10.80 5.82 -2.03
C ASN A 42 -10.40 4.47 -2.68
N GLU A 43 -9.25 3.95 -2.29
CA GLU A 43 -8.78 2.60 -2.61
C GLU A 43 -8.57 1.76 -1.34
N TYR A 44 -8.99 0.48 -1.39
CA TYR A 44 -9.15 -0.35 -0.19
C TYR A 44 -8.42 -1.69 -0.22
N ASP A 45 -8.24 -2.28 -1.40
CA ASP A 45 -7.94 -3.71 -1.52
C ASP A 45 -6.70 -3.93 -2.39
N PRO A 46 -5.49 -3.68 -1.85
CA PRO A 46 -4.27 -3.98 -2.58
C PRO A 46 -4.06 -5.49 -2.70
N VAL A 47 -3.75 -5.96 -3.90
CA VAL A 47 -3.35 -7.35 -4.16
C VAL A 47 -1.96 -7.40 -4.78
N TRP A 48 -1.09 -8.25 -4.23
CA TRP A 48 0.16 -8.64 -4.88
C TRP A 48 -0.08 -9.92 -5.69
N VAL A 49 0.03 -9.79 -7.02
CA VAL A 49 0.04 -10.93 -7.94
C VAL A 49 1.48 -11.30 -8.30
N ARG A 50 1.70 -12.57 -8.65
CA ARG A 50 2.96 -13.02 -9.24
C ARG A 50 3.02 -12.65 -10.72
#